data_AF-A0A0A9WA52-F1
#
_entry.id   AF-A0A0A9WA52-F1
#
_cell.length_a   1.000
_cell.length_b   1.000
_cell.length_c   1.000
_cell.angle_alpha   90.00
_cell.angle_beta   90.00
_cell.angle_gamma   90.00
#
_symmetry.space_group_name_H-M   'P 1'
#
loop_
_entity.id
_entity.type
_entity.pdbx_description
1 polymer ?
#
loop_
_entity_poly.entity_id
_entity_poly.type
_entity_poly.pdbx_seq_one_letter_code
_entity_poly.pdbx_strand_id
1 'polypeptide(L)'
;MDPRKSLPLILLLGLTAVCFSKEVTEKQKNLLIKIVSNWYDAPPVEEFLEGDVKKEGNATTFTFKYLADDGKECNAEYTVTIEKKKPTHKKHKFECAMPAPSEDPDFD
;
A
#
# COMPACT_ATOMS: atom_id res chain seq x y z
N MET A 1 13.32 -23.28 -46.02
CA MET A 1 12.86 -22.43 -44.89
C MET A 1 11.39 -22.68 -44.72
N ASP A 2 11.01 -23.55 -43.78
CA ASP A 2 9.61 -23.86 -43.50
C ASP A 2 9.03 -22.86 -42.50
N PRO A 3 8.06 -22.02 -42.89
CA PRO A 3 7.44 -21.03 -42.00
C PRO A 3 6.51 -21.65 -40.94
N ARG A 4 6.41 -22.99 -40.88
CA ARG A 4 5.44 -23.72 -40.04
C ARG A 4 6.04 -24.35 -38.78
N LYS A 5 7.35 -24.21 -38.53
CA LYS A 5 8.04 -24.89 -37.42
C LYS A 5 8.57 -23.98 -36.30
N SER A 6 8.44 -22.66 -36.40
CA SER A 6 8.96 -21.73 -35.38
C SER A 6 7.90 -21.18 -34.42
N LEU A 7 6.61 -21.48 -34.62
CA LEU A 7 5.54 -20.88 -33.83
C LEU A 7 5.36 -21.36 -32.36
N PRO A 8 5.88 -22.51 -31.87
CA PRO A 8 5.57 -22.89 -30.49
C PRO A 8 6.48 -22.21 -29.45
N LEU A 9 7.56 -21.53 -29.86
CA LEU A 9 8.55 -21.00 -28.91
C LEU A 9 8.18 -19.61 -28.34
N ILE A 10 7.27 -18.88 -28.99
CA ILE A 10 6.94 -17.49 -28.60
C ILE A 10 5.93 -17.44 -27.42
N LEU A 11 5.23 -18.55 -27.13
CA LEU A 11 4.23 -18.60 -26.05
C LEU A 11 4.80 -18.89 -24.65
N LEU A 12 6.08 -19.21 -24.52
CA LEU A 12 6.71 -19.60 -23.24
C LEU A 12 7.30 -18.45 -22.42
N LEU A 13 7.22 -17.21 -22.91
CA LEU A 13 7.72 -16.00 -22.21
C LEU A 13 6.59 -15.16 -21.60
N GLY A 14 5.48 -15.79 -21.26
CA GLY A 14 4.52 -15.22 -20.31
C GLY A 14 5.14 -15.22 -18.91
N LEU A 15 6.08 -14.31 -18.65
CA LEU A 15 6.52 -13.96 -17.30
C LEU A 15 5.28 -13.47 -16.55
N THR A 16 4.59 -14.40 -15.90
CA THR A 16 3.61 -14.08 -14.88
C THR A 16 4.39 -13.55 -13.70
N ALA A 17 4.67 -12.26 -13.72
CA ALA A 17 5.03 -11.52 -12.53
C ALA A 17 3.80 -11.55 -11.62
N VAL A 18 3.66 -12.66 -10.87
CA VAL A 18 2.66 -12.78 -9.82
C VAL A 18 3.01 -11.70 -8.81
N CYS A 19 2.27 -10.60 -8.86
CA CYS A 19 2.34 -9.54 -7.85
C CYS A 19 1.79 -10.13 -6.55
N PHE A 20 2.67 -10.72 -5.74
CA PHE A 20 2.32 -11.19 -4.41
C PHE A 20 2.17 -9.98 -3.48
N SER A 21 0.95 -9.46 -3.35
CA SER A 21 0.57 -8.69 -2.17
C SER A 21 0.51 -9.66 -0.98
N LYS A 22 1.11 -9.27 0.14
CA LYS A 22 1.09 -10.04 1.39
C LYS A 22 0.56 -9.16 2.50
N GLU A 23 -0.12 -9.75 3.46
CA GLU A 23 -0.51 -9.02 4.68
C GLU A 23 0.72 -8.49 5.43
N VAL A 24 0.57 -7.32 6.05
CA VAL A 24 1.61 -6.74 6.91
C VAL A 24 1.79 -7.51 8.21
N THR A 25 3.03 -7.90 8.49
CA THR A 25 3.42 -8.55 9.75
C THR A 25 3.38 -7.57 10.93
N GLU A 26 3.25 -8.09 12.16
CA GLU A 26 3.31 -7.27 13.39
C GLU A 26 4.55 -6.37 13.49
N LYS A 27 5.71 -6.86 13.02
CA LYS A 27 6.94 -6.04 12.98
C LYS A 27 6.81 -4.87 12.00
N GLN A 28 6.14 -5.08 10.86
CA GLN A 28 5.88 -4.04 9.88
C GLN A 28 4.83 -3.05 10.41
N LYS A 29 3.76 -3.51 11.07
CA LYS A 29 2.77 -2.65 11.72
C LYS A 29 3.42 -1.66 12.69
N ASN A 30 4.24 -2.17 13.62
CA ASN A 30 5.00 -1.35 14.57
C ASN A 30 5.94 -0.34 13.89
N LEU A 31 6.55 -0.72 12.76
CA LEU A 31 7.38 0.20 11.98
C LEU A 31 6.53 1.28 11.29
N LEU A 32 5.40 0.91 10.69
CA LEU A 32 4.50 1.81 10.01
C LEU A 32 3.89 2.82 10.97
N ILE A 33 3.46 2.41 12.16
CA ILE A 33 2.98 3.30 13.23
C ILE A 33 4.03 4.38 13.56
N LYS A 34 5.29 3.98 13.76
CA LYS A 34 6.39 4.92 13.99
C LYS A 34 6.70 5.80 12.79
N ILE A 35 6.43 5.35 11.57
CA ILE A 35 6.65 6.15 10.37
C ILE A 35 5.56 7.21 10.25
N VAL A 36 4.29 6.84 10.47
CA VAL A 36 3.15 7.77 10.45
C VAL A 36 3.30 8.84 11.50
N SER A 37 3.79 8.51 12.71
CA SER A 37 4.04 9.49 13.76
C SER A 37 5.10 10.54 13.40
N ASN A 38 5.85 10.36 12.30
CA ASN A 38 6.81 11.32 11.78
C ASN A 38 6.27 12.11 10.57
N TRP A 39 5.03 11.88 10.15
CA TRP A 39 4.38 12.64 9.09
C TRP A 39 3.77 13.91 9.69
N TYR A 40 4.04 15.06 9.07
CA TYR A 40 3.69 16.36 9.64
C TYR A 40 2.17 16.58 9.78
N ASP A 41 1.38 16.09 8.82
CA ASP A 41 -0.07 16.31 8.76
C ASP A 41 -0.90 15.07 9.11
N ALA A 42 -0.28 13.92 9.37
CA ALA A 42 -1.02 12.68 9.62
C ALA A 42 -1.38 12.58 11.10
N PRO A 43 -2.64 12.23 11.43
CA PRO A 43 -3.00 12.02 12.82
C PRO A 43 -2.26 10.81 13.41
N PRO A 44 -1.97 10.84 14.73
CA PRO A 44 -1.48 9.69 15.48
C PRO A 44 -2.30 8.42 15.21
N VAL A 45 -1.60 7.29 15.08
CA VAL A 45 -2.25 5.98 14.94
C VAL A 45 -2.66 5.49 16.33
N GLU A 46 -3.96 5.34 16.56
CA GLU A 46 -4.52 4.68 17.75
C GLU A 46 -4.56 3.17 17.55
N GLU A 47 -5.16 2.72 16.44
CA GLU A 47 -5.29 1.30 16.12
C GLU A 47 -4.92 1.01 14.65
N PHE A 48 -4.18 -0.08 14.42
CA PHE A 48 -3.89 -0.54 13.06
C PHE A 48 -4.93 -1.58 12.64
N LEU A 49 -5.74 -1.27 11.63
CA LEU A 49 -6.89 -2.09 11.23
C LEU A 49 -6.47 -3.20 10.27
N GLU A 50 -5.92 -2.82 9.11
CA GLU A 50 -5.53 -3.76 8.06
C GLU A 50 -4.40 -3.20 7.20
N GLY A 51 -3.71 -4.05 6.47
CA GLY A 51 -2.77 -3.57 5.47
C GLY A 51 -2.01 -4.65 4.73
N ASP A 52 -1.50 -4.24 3.58
CA ASP A 52 -0.84 -5.06 2.61
C ASP A 52 0.53 -4.47 2.25
N VAL A 53 1.45 -5.36 1.96
CA VAL A 53 2.74 -5.03 1.37
C VAL A 53 2.81 -5.61 -0.04
N LYS A 54 3.02 -4.71 -1.01
CA LYS A 54 3.33 -5.06 -2.39
C LYS A 54 4.81 -4.82 -2.65
N LYS A 55 5.49 -5.83 -3.21
CA LYS A 55 6.89 -5.71 -3.65
C LYS A 55 6.95 -5.80 -5.16
N GLU A 56 7.50 -4.77 -5.79
CA GLU A 56 7.62 -4.69 -7.25
C GLU A 56 9.03 -4.24 -7.60
N GLY A 57 9.85 -5.17 -8.09
CA GLY A 57 11.27 -4.92 -8.38
C GLY A 57 12.04 -4.43 -7.15
N ASN A 58 12.47 -3.17 -7.17
CA ASN A 58 13.20 -2.51 -6.09
C ASN A 58 12.34 -1.58 -5.22
N ALA A 59 11.03 -1.56 -5.45
CA ALA A 59 10.06 -0.80 -4.66
C ALA A 59 9.29 -1.73 -3.71
N THR A 60 9.06 -1.25 -2.49
CA THR A 60 8.13 -1.86 -1.53
C THR A 60 7.09 -0.81 -1.16
N THR A 61 5.83 -1.10 -1.44
CA THR A 61 4.68 -0.26 -1.12
C THR A 61 3.87 -0.93 -0.02
N PHE A 62 3.59 -0.17 1.03
CA PHE A 62 2.72 -0.54 2.13
C PHE A 62 1.44 0.27 2.00
N THR A 63 0.31 -0.40 1.93
CA THR A 63 -1.02 0.22 1.93
C THR A 63 -1.73 -0.28 3.17
N PHE A 64 -2.21 0.61 4.02
CA PHE A 64 -2.79 0.22 5.31
C PHE A 64 -3.86 1.18 5.77
N LYS A 65 -4.79 0.67 6.58
CA LYS A 65 -5.81 1.46 7.27
C LYS A 65 -5.55 1.50 8.76
N TYR A 66 -5.82 2.64 9.36
CA TYR A 66 -5.67 2.83 10.78
C TYR A 66 -6.77 3.74 11.33
N LEU A 67 -7.12 3.53 12.61
CA LEU A 67 -7.94 4.45 13.38
C LEU A 67 -7.01 5.53 13.95
N ALA A 68 -7.34 6.78 13.68
CA ALA A 68 -6.70 7.95 14.26
C ALA A 68 -7.24 8.24 15.66
N ASP A 69 -6.48 8.98 16.47
CA ASP A 69 -6.90 9.35 17.83
C ASP A 69 -8.15 10.24 17.89
N ASP A 70 -8.50 10.87 16.77
CA ASP A 70 -9.75 11.62 16.59
C ASP A 70 -10.95 10.73 16.23
N GLY A 71 -10.77 9.40 16.25
CA GLY A 71 -11.78 8.40 15.94
C GLY A 71 -12.07 8.24 14.45
N LYS A 72 -11.28 8.87 13.56
CA LYS A 72 -11.45 8.72 12.11
C LYS A 72 -10.63 7.58 11.56
N GLU A 73 -11.19 6.89 10.58
CA GLU A 73 -10.44 5.91 9.80
C GLU A 73 -9.63 6.60 8.70
N CYS A 74 -8.33 6.30 8.68
CA CYS A 74 -7.39 6.84 7.71
C CYS A 74 -6.76 5.74 6.87
N ASN A 75 -6.71 5.97 5.56
CA ASN A 75 -6.00 5.14 4.60
C ASN A 75 -4.62 5.76 4.36
N ALA A 76 -3.56 4.97 4.46
CA ALA A 76 -2.19 5.41 4.22
C ALA A 76 -1.47 4.53 3.21
N GLU A 77 -0.60 5.18 2.44
CA GLU A 77 0.31 4.55 1.51
C GLU A 77 1.73 5.00 1.80
N TYR A 78 2.64 4.05 1.97
CA TYR A 78 4.06 4.30 2.18
C TYR A 78 4.89 3.49 1.18
N THR A 79 5.62 4.18 0.30
CA THR A 79 6.48 3.53 -0.71
C THR A 79 7.95 3.82 -0.43
N VAL A 80 8.75 2.76 -0.41
CA VAL A 80 10.21 2.82 -0.31
C VAL A 80 10.84 2.21 -1.55
N THR A 81 11.66 3.00 -2.25
CA THR A 81 12.47 2.52 -3.38
C THR A 81 13.92 2.38 -2.93
N ILE A 82 14.49 1.20 -3.17
CA ILE A 82 15.87 0.88 -2.81
C ILE A 82 16.73 0.93 -4.08
N GLU A 83 17.73 1.80 -4.11
CA GLU A 83 18.77 1.75 -5.15
C GLU A 83 20.12 1.40 -4.52
N LYS A 84 20.87 0.48 -5.15
CA LYS A 84 22.21 0.08 -4.69
C LYS A 84 22.27 -0.29 -3.19
N LYS A 85 21.26 -0.99 -2.69
CA LYS A 85 21.10 -1.44 -1.29
C LYS A 85 20.90 -0.32 -0.26
N LYS A 86 20.60 0.91 -0.68
CA LYS A 86 20.21 2.02 0.22
C LYS A 86 18.79 2.47 -0.11
N PRO A 87 17.96 2.82 0.90
CA PRO A 87 16.66 3.43 0.65
C PRO A 87 16.87 4.84 0.08
N THR A 88 16.51 5.05 -1.18
CA THR A 88 16.82 6.27 -1.93
C THR A 88 15.62 7.22 -1.99
N HIS A 89 14.41 6.67 -2.11
CA HIS A 89 13.19 7.44 -2.19
C HIS A 89 12.14 6.90 -1.21
N LYS A 90 11.59 7.80 -0.39
CA LYS A 90 10.46 7.54 0.50
C LYS A 90 9.32 8.45 0.06
N LYS A 91 8.18 7.87 -0.32
CA LYS A 91 6.95 8.60 -0.62
C LYS A 91 5.90 8.16 0.39
N HIS A 92 5.13 9.10 0.90
CA HIS A 92 3.99 8.82 1.76
C HIS A 92 2.78 9.61 1.28
N LYS A 93 1.60 9.04 1.49
CA LYS A 93 0.30 9.66 1.30
C LYS A 93 -0.64 9.14 2.37
N PHE A 94 -1.57 9.96 2.80
CA PHE A 94 -2.66 9.52 3.66
C PHE A 94 -3.93 10.29 3.31
N GLU A 95 -5.07 9.67 3.56
CA GLU A 95 -6.39 10.26 3.39
C GLU A 95 -7.28 9.71 4.51
N CYS A 96 -7.84 10.62 5.30
CA CYS A 96 -8.78 10.25 6.35
C CYS A 96 -10.20 10.43 5.83
N ALA A 97 -11.05 9.44 6.09
CA ALA A 97 -12.47 9.55 5.76
C ALA A 97 -13.04 10.77 6.50
N MET A 98 -13.61 11.72 5.74
CA MET A 98 -14.54 12.67 6.35
C MET A 98 -15.73 11.86 6.85
N PRO A 99 -16.28 12.15 8.05
CA PRO A 99 -17.52 11.53 8.47
C PRO A 99 -18.54 11.74 7.35
N ALA A 100 -19.21 10.66 6.92
CA ALA A 100 -20.28 10.76 5.94
C ALA A 100 -21.24 11.87 6.41
N PRO A 101 -21.66 12.80 5.53
CA PRO A 101 -22.69 13.76 5.90
C PRO A 101 -23.88 12.93 6.41
N SER A 102 -24.31 13.20 7.64
CA SER A 102 -25.49 12.57 8.22
C SER A 102 -26.63 12.78 7.22
N GLU A 103 -27.18 11.69 6.68
CA GLU A 103 -28.46 11.74 6.00
C GLU A 103 -29.50 12.03 7.10
N ASP A 104 -29.65 13.31 7.44
CA ASP A 104 -30.77 13.75 8.25
C ASP A 104 -32.04 13.37 7.49
N PRO A 105 -32.95 12.55 8.06
CA PRO A 105 -34.22 12.27 7.40
C PRO A 105 -35.04 13.56 7.41
N ASP A 106 -35.15 14.19 6.24
CA ASP A 106 -36.18 15.20 5.94
C ASP A 106 -37.54 14.59 6.29
N PHE A 107 -38.08 14.98 7.45
CA PHE A 107 -39.47 14.79 7.81
C PHE A 107 -40.24 16.01 7.28
N ASP A 108 -40.90 15.85 6.14
CA ASP A 108 -42.03 16.67 5.68
C ASP A 108 -43.29 15.80 5.60
#